data_AF-A0A1I0RAG6-F1
#
_entry.id   AF-A0A1I0RAG6-F1
#
_cell.length_a   1.000
_cell.length_b   1.000
_cell.length_c   1.000
_cell.angle_alpha   90.00
_cell.angle_beta   90.00
_cell.angle_gamma   90.00
#
_symmetry.space_group_name_H-M   'P 1'
#
loop_
_entity.id
_entity.type
_entity.pdbx_description
1 polymer ?
#
loop_
_entity_poly.entity_id
_entity_poly.type
_entity_poly.pdbx_seq_one_letter_code
_entity_poly.pdbx_strand_id
1 'polypeptide(L)' 'MTDKQIQMLIDLTKKELAESVTKEDAISKLQRAGILDEHGELTPMHKNLGYALAYSLSKD' A
#
# COMPACT_ATOMS: atom_id res chain seq x y z
N MET A 1 21.55 -3.16 -6.17
CA MET A 1 20.49 -3.94 -6.84
C MET A 1 20.86 -4.10 -8.30
N THR A 2 20.76 -5.30 -8.86
CA THR A 2 21.00 -5.58 -10.29
C THR A 2 19.68 -5.58 -11.06
N ASP A 3 19.68 -5.29 -12.36
CA ASP A 3 18.46 -5.25 -13.20
C ASP A 3 17.56 -6.50 -13.07
N LYS A 4 18.17 -7.68 -12.89
CA LYS A 4 17.42 -8.92 -12.61
C LYS A 4 16.58 -8.87 -11.33
N GLN A 5 17.07 -8.19 -10.28
CA GLN A 5 16.34 -8.03 -9.02
C GLN A 5 15.20 -7.04 -9.17
N ILE A 6 15.39 -5.99 -9.97
CA ILE A 6 14.32 -5.03 -10.30
C ILE A 6 13.22 -5.75 -11.07
N GLN A 7 13.58 -6.59 -12.04
CA GLN A 7 12.60 -7.32 -12.83
C GLN A 7 11.83 -8.36 -12.01
N MET A 8 12.51 -9.05 -11.10
CA MET A 8 11.87 -9.98 -10.16
C MET A 8 10.87 -9.27 -9.23
N LEU A 9 11.18 -8.04 -8.80
CA LEU A 9 10.27 -7.20 -8.01
C LEU A 9 9.05 -6.76 -8.83
N ILE A 10 9.24 -6.39 -10.09
CA ILE A 10 8.14 -6.03 -11.00
C ILE A 10 7.21 -7.23 -11.22
N ASP A 11 7.77 -8.42 -11.45
CA ASP A 11 6.98 -9.63 -11.70
C ASP A 11 6.23 -10.09 -10.44
N LEU A 12 6.85 -10.00 -9.25
CA LEU A 12 6.19 -10.22 -7.97
C LEU A 12 5.02 -9.24 -7.75
N THR A 13 5.27 -7.95 -7.99
CA THR A 13 4.24 -6.91 -7.83
C THR A 13 3.06 -7.13 -8.79
N LYS A 14 3.34 -7.49 -10.05
CA LYS A 14 2.29 -7.80 -11.04
C LYS A 14 1.49 -9.04 -10.66
N LYS A 15 2.13 -10.05 -10.10
CA LYS A 15 1.46 -11.26 -9.62
C LYS A 15 0.55 -10.96 -8.43
N GLU A 16 1.03 -10.18 -7.47
CA GLU A 16 0.21 -9.72 -6.34
C GLU A 16 -0.92 -8.78 -6.75
N LEU A 17 -0.74 -8.01 -7.82
CA LEU A 17 -1.78 -7.14 -8.40
C LEU A 17 -2.83 -7.95 -9.19
N ALA A 18 -2.44 -9.06 -9.81
CA ALA A 18 -3.32 -9.95 -10.56
C ALA A 18 -4.19 -10.82 -9.63
N GLU A 19 -3.70 -11.14 -8.43
CA GLU A 19 -4.53 -11.67 -7.37
C GLU A 19 -5.47 -10.56 -6.89
N SER A 20 -6.77 -10.85 -6.83
CA SER A 20 -7.77 -9.87 -6.39
C SER A 20 -7.54 -9.55 -4.92
N VAL A 21 -6.70 -8.55 -4.64
CA VAL A 21 -6.46 -8.07 -3.28
C VAL A 21 -7.79 -7.57 -2.75
N THR A 22 -8.39 -8.34 -1.84
CA THR A 22 -9.64 -7.93 -1.22
C THR A 22 -9.37 -6.68 -0.39
N LYS A 23 -10.41 -5.86 -0.17
CA LYS A 23 -10.27 -4.68 0.70
C LYS A 23 -9.77 -5.08 2.09
N GLU A 24 -10.19 -6.25 2.56
CA GLU A 24 -9.78 -6.83 3.85
C GLU A 24 -8.30 -7.21 3.87
N ASP A 25 -7.77 -7.82 2.80
CA ASP A 25 -6.35 -8.13 2.68
C ASP A 25 -5.49 -6.87 2.61
N ALA A 26 -5.96 -5.83 1.90
CA ALA A 26 -5.29 -4.54 1.86
C ALA A 26 -5.24 -3.89 3.25
N ILE A 27 -6.38 -3.85 3.97
CA ILE A 27 -6.44 -3.30 5.34
C ILE A 27 -5.52 -4.10 6.28
N SER A 28 -5.57 -5.43 6.23
CA SER A 28 -4.73 -6.30 7.05
C SER A 28 -3.23 -6.10 6.78
N LYS A 29 -2.83 -5.98 5.51
CA LYS A 29 -1.43 -5.66 5.14
C LYS A 29 -1.01 -4.30 5.66
N LEU A 30 -1.87 -3.28 5.56
CA LEU A 30 -1.58 -1.94 6.03
C LEU A 30 -1.54 -1.83 7.56
N GLN A 31 -2.37 -2.61 8.27
CA GLN A 31 -2.33 -2.76 9.72
C GLN A 31 -1.04 -3.45 10.18
N ARG A 32 -0.65 -4.56 9.53
CA ARG A 32 0.61 -5.26 9.80
C ARG A 32 1.83 -4.38 9.54
N ALA A 33 1.75 -3.48 8.57
CA ALA A 33 2.80 -2.51 8.28
C ALA A 33 2.86 -1.34 9.30
N GLY A 34 1.92 -1.25 10.24
CA GLY A 34 1.81 -0.15 11.20
C GLY A 34 1.35 1.18 10.57
N ILE A 35 0.83 1.13 9.35
CA ILE A 35 0.30 2.27 8.63
C ILE A 35 -1.12 2.56 9.11
N LEU A 36 -1.92 1.51 9.30
CA LEU A 36 -3.25 1.59 9.89
C LEU A 36 -3.25 1.03 11.33
N ASP A 37 -4.12 1.57 12.17
CA ASP A 37 -4.43 1.04 13.49
C ASP A 37 -5.51 -0.05 13.44
N GLU A 38 -5.88 -0.59 14.60
CA GLU A 38 -6.90 -1.64 14.75
C GLU A 38 -8.30 -1.25 14.23
N HIS A 39 -8.57 0.06 14.10
CA HIS A 39 -9.81 0.60 13.56
C HIS A 39 -9.74 0.87 12.05
N GLY A 40 -8.57 0.68 11.43
CA GLY A 40 -8.34 0.97 10.02
C GLY A 40 -8.07 2.46 9.74
N GLU A 41 -7.74 3.24 10.78
CA GLU A 41 -7.33 4.64 10.64
C GLU A 41 -5.82 4.76 10.52
N LEU A 42 -5.34 5.82 9.85
CA LEU A 42 -3.91 6.07 9.71
C LEU A 42 -3.26 6.38 11.06
N THR A 43 -2.19 5.66 11.37
CA THR A 43 -1.41 5.92 12.58
C THR A 43 -0.82 7.33 12.55
N PRO A 44 -0.54 7.96 13.71
CA PRO A 44 -0.12 9.36 13.78
C PRO A 44 1.10 9.71 12.92
N MET A 45 2.06 8.77 12.78
CA MET A 45 3.23 8.94 11.91
C MET A 45 2.88 8.99 10.42
N HIS A 46 1.78 8.35 10.03
CA HIS A 46 1.35 8.19 8.65
C HIS A 46 0.16 9.09 8.27
N LYS A 47 -0.32 9.95 9.16
CA LYS A 47 -1.37 10.94 8.85
C LYS A 47 -1.03 11.82 7.65
N ASN A 48 0.25 12.17 7.50
CA ASN A 48 0.73 12.94 6.34
C ASN A 48 0.60 12.18 5.01
N LEU A 49 0.68 10.85 5.02
CA LEU A 49 0.40 10.03 3.82
C LEU A 49 -1.08 10.11 3.44
N GLY A 50 -1.99 10.13 4.42
CA GLY A 50 -3.42 10.34 4.19
C GLY A 50 -3.71 11.66 3.49
N TYR A 51 -3.08 12.76 3.96
CA TYR A 51 -3.20 14.06 3.30
C TYR A 51 -2.61 14.06 1.89
N ALA A 52 -1.46 13.42 1.67
CA ALA A 52 -0.84 13.33 0.35
C ALA A 52 -1.70 12.53 -0.64
N LEU A 53 -2.27 11.39 -0.20
CA LEU A 53 -3.18 10.57 -1.00
C LEU A 53 -4.48 11.30 -1.31
N ALA A 54 -5.08 11.98 -0.33
CA ALA A 54 -6.29 12.77 -0.53
C ALA A 54 -6.03 13.93 -1.52
N TYR A 55 -4.87 14.59 -1.43
CA TYR A 55 -4.47 15.65 -2.33
C TYR A 55 -4.25 15.16 -3.77
N SER A 56 -3.64 13.98 -3.96
CA SER A 56 -3.47 13.41 -5.30
C SER A 56 -4.79 12.96 -5.91
N LEU A 57 -5.69 12.36 -5.13
CA LEU A 57 -7.01 11.92 -5.59
C LEU A 57 -7.96 13.08 -5.90
N SER A 58 -7.74 14.26 -5.32
CA SER A 58 -8.53 15.47 -5.58
C SER A 58 -8.08 16.22 -6.84
N LYS A 59 -7.03 15.75 -7.52
CA LYS A 59 -6.45 16.37 -8.73
C LYS A 59 -6.73 15.60 -10.02
N ASP A 60 -7.37 14.44 -9.94
CA ASP A 60 -8.04 13.76 -11.05
C ASP A 60 -9.50 14.26 -11.17
#